data_AF-A0A9Q9ZLA1-F1
#
_entry.id   AF-A0A9Q9ZLA1-F1
#
_cell.length_a   1.000
_cell.length_b   1.000
_cell.length_c   1.000
_cell.angle_alpha   90.00
_cell.angle_beta   90.00
_cell.angle_gamma   90.00
#
_symmetry.space_group_name_H-M   'P 1'
#
loop_
_entity.id
_entity.type
_entity.pdbx_description
1 polymer ?
#
loop_
_entity_poly.entity_id
_entity_poly.type
_entity_poly.pdbx_seq_one_letter_code
_entity_poly.pdbx_strand_id
1 'polypeptide(L)'
;MISFYVEVMWRVWEDLSETHTGACADTAAVFDFSIMSYNILAQDLLEANPQLYTHCPEEVLVWDQRLRTILKELQIWEPDIICLQEAQEDHFLEQIYPVLTDMGYTCIYKRRTGTKTDGCAVCYHSDRFTQLSINLLEFRQSDCELLDRDNVGIVLLLQPTAGQNEAFSPICVANTHLLFNPRRGDVKLAQLAIVFAEIDIMIKKCRSEGRRCEVVLCGDFNAVPNSPLWNFITTGQLYYHRLPAWMVSGQVDLSYKVHHTRLFAPLWPSILGISEGCQYWSVSDTGVSGRRQLQVFAD
;
A
#
# COMPACT_ATOMS: atom_id res chain seq x y z
N MET A 1 -2.70 -11.42 -46.34
CA MET A 1 -3.44 -10.89 -45.17
C MET A 1 -3.10 -11.79 -43.99
N ILE A 2 -2.22 -11.34 -43.10
CA ILE A 2 -1.99 -12.02 -41.82
C ILE A 2 -3.03 -11.43 -40.87
N SER A 3 -4.04 -12.22 -40.53
CA SER A 3 -5.05 -11.86 -39.54
C SER A 3 -4.40 -11.94 -38.16
N PHE A 4 -4.11 -10.79 -37.56
CA PHE A 4 -3.73 -10.74 -36.16
C PHE A 4 -4.98 -10.97 -35.32
N TYR A 5 -5.15 -12.20 -34.82
CA TYR A 5 -6.09 -12.46 -33.74
C TYR A 5 -5.49 -11.88 -32.46
N VAL A 6 -6.05 -10.75 -32.00
CA VAL A 6 -5.84 -10.30 -30.62
C VAL A 6 -6.83 -11.06 -29.77
N GLU A 7 -6.35 -11.99 -28.96
CA GLU A 7 -7.18 -12.66 -27.96
C GLU A 7 -7.65 -11.60 -26.95
N VAL A 8 -8.95 -11.31 -26.97
CA VAL A 8 -9.54 -10.37 -26.02
C VAL A 8 -9.62 -11.07 -24.67
N MET A 9 -8.68 -10.76 -23.78
CA MET A 9 -8.68 -11.24 -22.41
C MET A 9 -9.59 -10.35 -21.55
N TRP A 10 -10.67 -10.91 -21.03
CA TRP A 10 -11.55 -10.25 -20.07
C TRP A 10 -11.11 -10.56 -18.64
N ARG A 11 -11.22 -9.59 -17.73
CA ARG A 11 -11.17 -9.85 -16.30
C ARG A 11 -12.49 -10.50 -15.88
N VAL A 12 -12.43 -11.60 -15.15
CA VAL A 12 -13.59 -12.33 -14.64
C VAL A 12 -13.50 -12.41 -13.12
N TRP A 13 -14.65 -12.34 -12.45
CA TRP A 13 -14.74 -12.63 -11.02
C TRP A 13 -14.52 -14.13 -10.80
N GLU A 14 -13.65 -14.46 -9.86
CA GLU A 14 -13.46 -15.82 -9.36
C GLU A 14 -14.08 -15.90 -7.96
N ASP A 15 -15.03 -16.82 -7.78
CA ASP A 15 -15.65 -17.06 -6.48
C ASP A 15 -14.76 -17.99 -5.65
N LEU A 16 -14.26 -17.47 -4.52
CA LEU A 16 -13.39 -18.19 -3.61
C LEU A 16 -14.11 -18.62 -2.32
N SER A 17 -15.42 -18.44 -2.22
CA SER A 17 -16.20 -18.80 -1.02
C SER A 17 -16.03 -20.28 -0.62
N GLU A 18 -15.91 -21.18 -1.60
CA GLU A 18 -15.70 -22.62 -1.37
C GLU A 18 -14.29 -22.99 -0.85
N THR A 19 -13.32 -22.08 -0.94
CA THR A 19 -11.94 -22.34 -0.47
C THR A 19 -11.79 -22.27 1.06
N HIS A 20 -12.80 -21.73 1.75
CA HIS A 20 -12.87 -21.66 3.20
C HIS A 20 -13.66 -22.84 3.78
N THR A 21 -12.99 -23.96 4.08
CA THR A 21 -13.59 -25.10 4.83
C THR A 21 -13.66 -24.86 6.35
N GLY A 22 -13.63 -23.60 6.79
CA GLY A 22 -13.80 -23.24 8.19
C GLY A 22 -15.28 -22.99 8.46
N ALA A 23 -15.89 -23.77 9.36
CA ALA A 23 -17.23 -23.48 9.84
C ALA A 23 -17.22 -22.13 10.56
N CYS A 24 -17.51 -21.04 9.83
CA CYS A 24 -17.99 -19.83 10.47
C CYS A 24 -19.33 -20.19 11.08
N ALA A 25 -19.47 -20.09 12.40
CA ALA A 25 -20.75 -20.29 13.03
C ALA A 25 -21.77 -19.35 12.36
N ASP A 26 -22.82 -19.93 11.77
CA ASP A 26 -23.92 -19.32 10.98
C ASP A 26 -24.77 -18.26 11.73
N THR A 27 -24.21 -17.53 12.70
CA THR A 27 -24.98 -16.70 13.63
C THR A 27 -24.51 -15.25 13.77
N ALA A 28 -23.36 -14.86 13.19
CA ALA A 28 -22.93 -13.46 13.17
C ALA A 28 -23.32 -12.80 11.84
N ALA A 29 -23.85 -11.57 11.92
CA ALA A 29 -24.06 -10.75 10.72
C ALA A 29 -22.73 -10.56 9.97
N VAL A 30 -22.78 -10.59 8.64
CA VAL A 30 -21.63 -10.44 7.76
C VAL A 30 -21.70 -9.06 7.10
N PHE A 31 -20.56 -8.37 7.04
CA PHE A 31 -20.41 -7.12 6.31
C PHE A 31 -19.50 -7.35 5.10
N ASP A 32 -20.10 -7.54 3.92
CA ASP A 32 -19.37 -7.77 2.68
C ASP A 32 -19.01 -6.45 2.00
N PHE A 33 -17.75 -6.25 1.64
CA PHE A 33 -17.31 -5.07 0.89
C PHE A 33 -16.21 -5.43 -0.10
N SER A 34 -16.03 -4.56 -1.09
CA SER A 34 -15.09 -4.68 -2.17
C SER A 34 -13.98 -3.63 -2.04
N ILE A 35 -12.80 -3.98 -2.52
CA ILE A 35 -11.65 -3.08 -2.53
C ILE A 35 -10.91 -3.15 -3.86
N MET A 36 -10.47 -2.00 -4.35
CA MET A 36 -9.59 -1.88 -5.51
C MET A 36 -8.27 -1.24 -5.09
N SER A 37 -7.14 -1.85 -5.47
CA SER A 37 -5.81 -1.23 -5.39
C SER A 37 -5.31 -0.99 -6.82
N TYR A 38 -5.07 0.26 -7.20
CA TYR A 38 -4.76 0.61 -8.59
C TYR A 38 -3.72 1.72 -8.70
N ASN A 39 -2.54 1.39 -9.23
CA ASN A 39 -1.55 2.37 -9.67
C ASN A 39 -1.99 2.92 -11.04
N ILE A 40 -2.33 4.21 -11.11
CA ILE A 40 -2.95 4.82 -12.31
C ILE A 40 -1.93 5.48 -13.24
N LEU A 41 -0.63 5.39 -12.93
CA LEU A 41 0.48 5.96 -13.67
C LEU A 41 0.34 7.49 -13.86
N ALA A 42 1.08 8.27 -13.07
CA ALA A 42 1.04 9.73 -13.17
C ALA A 42 1.56 10.19 -14.54
N GLN A 43 0.97 11.25 -15.10
CA GLN A 43 1.36 11.73 -16.43
C GLN A 43 2.78 12.26 -16.43
N ASP A 44 3.16 13.04 -15.41
CA ASP A 44 4.53 13.55 -15.25
C ASP A 44 5.57 12.42 -15.19
N LEU A 45 5.22 11.30 -14.53
CA LEU A 45 6.12 10.15 -14.41
C LEU A 45 6.25 9.39 -15.74
N LEU A 46 5.15 9.26 -16.49
CA LEU A 46 5.13 8.71 -17.84
C LEU A 46 6.03 9.55 -18.77
N GLU A 47 5.82 10.86 -18.79
CA GLU A 47 6.54 11.81 -19.66
C GLU A 47 8.01 12.00 -19.28
N ALA A 48 8.34 11.82 -18.00
CA ALA A 48 9.73 11.78 -17.55
C ALA A 48 10.44 10.47 -17.93
N ASN A 49 9.70 9.42 -18.31
CA ASN A 49 10.23 8.10 -18.64
C ASN A 49 9.67 7.51 -19.96
N PRO A 50 9.70 8.27 -21.07
CA PRO A 50 9.06 7.86 -22.33
C PRO A 50 9.68 6.58 -22.90
N GLN A 51 10.95 6.29 -22.59
CA GLN A 51 11.64 5.07 -23.00
C GLN A 51 10.91 3.79 -22.57
N LEU A 52 10.16 3.82 -21.46
CA LEU A 52 9.41 2.67 -20.95
C LEU A 52 8.17 2.36 -21.82
N TYR A 53 7.67 3.35 -22.57
CA TYR A 53 6.39 3.28 -23.28
C TYR A 53 6.53 3.41 -24.81
N THR A 54 7.74 3.18 -25.35
CA THR A 54 8.02 3.22 -26.79
C THR A 54 7.22 2.22 -27.64
N HIS A 55 6.60 1.24 -26.98
CA HIS A 55 5.73 0.24 -27.58
C HIS A 55 4.25 0.68 -27.65
N CYS A 56 3.90 1.82 -27.05
CA CYS A 56 2.55 2.39 -27.06
C CYS A 56 2.46 3.51 -28.10
N PRO A 57 1.36 3.59 -28.87
CA PRO A 57 1.06 4.77 -29.69
C PRO A 57 0.97 6.04 -28.82
N GLU A 58 1.46 7.18 -29.30
CA GLU A 58 1.47 8.42 -28.52
C GLU A 58 0.05 8.88 -28.16
N GLU A 59 -0.94 8.62 -29.02
CA GLU A 59 -2.31 9.08 -28.81
C GLU A 59 -2.99 8.42 -27.61
N VAL A 60 -2.55 7.21 -27.22
CA VAL A 60 -3.09 6.50 -26.05
C VAL A 60 -2.37 6.86 -24.75
N LEU A 61 -1.23 7.57 -24.83
CA LEU A 61 -0.45 7.99 -23.66
C LEU A 61 -0.88 9.37 -23.14
N VAL A 62 -1.61 10.16 -23.94
CA VAL A 62 -2.10 11.48 -23.56
C VAL A 62 -3.08 11.36 -22.39
N TRP A 63 -2.91 12.22 -21.37
CA TRP A 63 -3.67 12.15 -20.13
C TRP A 63 -5.18 12.11 -20.33
N ASP A 64 -5.75 13.00 -21.15
CA ASP A 64 -7.20 13.04 -21.39
C ASP A 64 -7.77 11.70 -21.88
N GLN A 65 -6.99 10.96 -22.69
CA GLN A 65 -7.41 9.65 -23.16
C GLN A 65 -7.29 8.60 -22.06
N ARG A 66 -6.21 8.61 -21.28
CA ARG A 66 -6.01 7.70 -20.15
C ARG A 66 -7.04 7.95 -19.04
N LEU A 67 -7.29 9.20 -18.69
CA LEU A 67 -8.28 9.60 -17.68
C LEU A 67 -9.66 9.03 -17.99
N ARG A 68 -10.12 9.12 -19.24
CA ARG A 68 -11.41 8.53 -19.66
C ARG A 68 -11.45 7.02 -19.39
N THR A 69 -10.36 6.31 -19.67
CA THR A 69 -10.29 4.86 -19.43
C THR A 69 -10.18 4.51 -17.94
N ILE A 70 -9.42 5.30 -17.17
CA ILE A 70 -9.28 5.12 -15.72
C ILE A 70 -10.63 5.34 -15.03
N LEU A 71 -11.32 6.45 -15.32
CA LEU A 71 -12.64 6.73 -14.75
C LEU A 71 -13.66 5.67 -15.13
N LYS A 72 -13.62 5.19 -16.39
CA LYS A 72 -14.48 4.09 -16.82
C LYS A 72 -14.21 2.80 -16.03
N GLU A 73 -12.95 2.48 -15.74
CA GLU A 73 -12.59 1.33 -14.91
C GLU A 73 -13.15 1.47 -13.48
N LEU A 74 -12.99 2.65 -12.86
CA LEU A 74 -13.55 2.93 -11.52
C LEU A 74 -15.08 2.83 -11.50
N GLN A 75 -15.76 3.29 -12.55
CA GLN A 75 -17.22 3.22 -12.69
C GLN A 75 -17.74 1.81 -12.98
N ILE A 76 -17.01 0.98 -13.72
CA ILE A 76 -17.43 -0.39 -14.04
C ILE A 76 -17.41 -1.26 -12.78
N TRP A 77 -16.37 -1.12 -11.96
CA TRP A 77 -16.19 -1.98 -10.80
C TRP A 77 -16.83 -1.44 -9.52
N GLU A 78 -17.01 -0.12 -9.42
CA GLU A 78 -17.66 0.58 -8.30
C GLU A 78 -17.29 0.00 -6.92
N PRO A 79 -15.99 -0.13 -6.59
CA PRO A 79 -15.56 -0.81 -5.37
C PRO A 79 -15.88 0.05 -4.14
N ASP A 80 -16.19 -0.54 -3.00
CA ASP A 80 -16.55 0.24 -1.81
C ASP A 80 -15.37 1.04 -1.24
N ILE A 81 -14.14 0.58 -1.49
CA ILE A 81 -12.89 1.24 -1.14
C ILE A 81 -11.92 1.25 -2.34
N ILE A 82 -11.35 2.40 -2.65
CA ILE A 82 -10.37 2.61 -3.73
C ILE A 82 -9.04 3.07 -3.13
N CYS A 83 -7.97 2.34 -3.38
CA CYS A 83 -6.60 2.67 -3.01
C CYS A 83 -5.80 2.99 -4.29
N LEU A 84 -5.55 4.26 -4.57
CA LEU A 84 -4.80 4.70 -5.75
C LEU A 84 -3.33 4.98 -5.42
N GLN A 85 -2.44 4.65 -6.35
CA GLN A 85 -1.02 5.05 -6.35
C GLN A 85 -0.71 5.80 -7.65
N GLU A 86 0.36 6.61 -7.63
CA GLU A 86 0.72 7.52 -8.74
C GLU A 86 -0.44 8.44 -9.17
N ALA A 87 -1.26 8.87 -8.21
CA ALA A 87 -2.26 9.88 -8.46
C ALA A 87 -1.58 11.26 -8.49
N GLN A 88 -1.44 11.86 -9.68
CA GLN A 88 -0.89 13.21 -9.84
C GLN A 88 -1.81 14.25 -9.19
N GLU A 89 -1.26 15.23 -8.46
CA GLU A 89 -2.02 16.13 -7.58
C GLU A 89 -3.07 16.95 -8.30
N ASP A 90 -2.71 17.64 -9.38
CA ASP A 90 -3.63 18.45 -10.19
C ASP A 90 -4.71 17.58 -10.83
N HIS A 91 -4.32 16.51 -11.50
CA HIS A 91 -5.23 15.55 -12.12
C HIS A 91 -6.19 14.91 -11.11
N PHE A 92 -5.69 14.55 -9.93
CA PHE A 92 -6.51 13.95 -8.89
C PHE A 92 -7.49 14.97 -8.33
N LEU A 93 -7.01 16.13 -7.85
CA LEU A 93 -7.84 17.12 -7.17
C LEU A 93 -8.86 17.79 -8.10
N GLU A 94 -8.50 18.02 -9.36
CA GLU A 94 -9.32 18.79 -10.29
C GLU A 94 -10.22 17.92 -11.17
N GLN A 95 -9.86 16.65 -11.41
CA GLN A 95 -10.57 15.81 -12.40
C GLN A 95 -11.09 14.48 -11.84
N ILE A 96 -10.33 13.79 -10.98
CA ILE A 96 -10.74 12.48 -10.43
C ILE A 96 -11.60 12.66 -9.17
N TYR A 97 -11.16 13.51 -8.24
CA TYR A 97 -11.81 13.76 -6.95
C TYR A 97 -13.25 14.25 -7.10
N PRO A 98 -13.58 15.22 -7.99
CA PRO A 98 -14.97 15.64 -8.17
C PRO A 98 -15.86 14.50 -8.67
N VAL A 99 -15.36 13.69 -9.62
CA VAL A 99 -16.11 12.54 -10.16
C VAL A 99 -16.37 11.49 -9.08
N LEU A 100 -15.37 11.15 -8.26
CA LEU A 100 -15.54 10.20 -7.16
C LEU A 100 -16.48 10.75 -6.08
N THR A 101 -16.44 12.05 -5.80
CA THR A 101 -17.35 12.69 -4.85
C THR A 101 -18.79 12.63 -5.35
N ASP A 102 -19.03 12.91 -6.64
CA ASP A 102 -20.34 12.76 -7.28
C ASP A 102 -20.84 11.30 -7.28
N MET A 103 -19.92 10.34 -7.28
CA MET A 103 -20.20 8.90 -7.12
C MET A 103 -20.37 8.47 -5.65
N GLY A 104 -20.39 9.37 -4.67
CA GLY A 104 -20.65 9.05 -3.26
C GLY A 104 -19.42 8.69 -2.42
N TYR A 105 -18.21 8.86 -2.96
CA TYR A 105 -16.97 8.60 -2.24
C TYR A 105 -16.50 9.80 -1.42
N THR A 106 -16.00 9.53 -0.22
CA THR A 106 -15.11 10.45 0.48
C THR A 106 -13.68 10.03 0.19
N CYS A 107 -12.85 10.98 -0.26
CA CYS A 107 -11.47 10.73 -0.67
C CYS A 107 -10.45 11.44 0.23
N ILE A 108 -9.41 10.71 0.61
CA ILE A 108 -8.22 11.17 1.31
C ILE A 108 -7.06 11.11 0.33
N TYR A 109 -6.30 12.20 0.22
CA TYR A 109 -5.13 12.28 -0.65
C TYR A 109 -3.86 12.68 0.11
N LYS A 110 -2.74 12.04 -0.24
CA LYS A 110 -1.41 12.41 0.24
C LYS A 110 -0.44 12.46 -0.94
N ARG A 111 -0.08 13.67 -1.35
CA ARG A 111 1.04 13.89 -2.27
C ARG A 111 2.34 13.44 -1.62
N ARG A 112 3.25 12.90 -2.44
CA ARG A 112 4.64 12.68 -2.08
C ARG A 112 5.34 13.98 -1.70
N THR A 113 6.34 13.89 -0.84
CA THR A 113 7.06 15.06 -0.37
C THR A 113 8.03 15.62 -1.42
N GLY A 114 8.64 16.77 -1.12
CA GLY A 114 9.62 17.39 -2.01
C GLY A 114 8.99 17.84 -3.33
N THR A 115 9.69 17.57 -4.43
CA THR A 115 9.32 18.01 -5.79
C THR A 115 8.45 17.01 -6.55
N LYS A 116 7.94 15.96 -5.89
CA LYS A 116 7.10 14.95 -6.52
C LYS A 116 5.68 15.45 -6.64
N THR A 117 5.06 15.24 -7.81
CA THR A 117 3.71 15.72 -8.13
C THR A 117 2.65 14.64 -7.92
N ASP A 118 3.06 13.38 -7.79
CA ASP A 118 2.21 12.22 -7.55
C ASP A 118 2.06 11.88 -6.06
N GLY A 119 1.03 11.09 -5.75
CA GLY A 119 0.69 10.67 -4.40
C GLY A 119 -0.10 9.37 -4.32
N CYS A 120 -0.59 9.10 -3.11
CA CYS A 120 -1.56 8.04 -2.85
C CYS A 120 -2.92 8.64 -2.52
N ALA A 121 -3.99 7.94 -2.87
CA ALA A 121 -5.34 8.26 -2.42
C ALA A 121 -6.02 7.04 -1.79
N VAL A 122 -6.86 7.26 -0.79
CA VAL A 122 -7.82 6.26 -0.28
C VAL A 122 -9.20 6.89 -0.32
N CYS A 123 -10.10 6.32 -1.11
CA CYS A 123 -11.48 6.75 -1.21
C CYS A 123 -12.40 5.64 -0.72
N TYR A 124 -13.48 5.98 -0.02
CA TYR A 124 -14.46 5.00 0.46
C TYR A 124 -15.88 5.53 0.28
N HIS A 125 -16.82 4.62 0.04
CA HIS A 125 -18.22 4.99 -0.13
C HIS A 125 -18.82 5.43 1.21
N SER A 126 -19.39 6.65 1.25
CA SER A 126 -19.70 7.34 2.50
C SER A 126 -20.98 6.86 3.18
N ASP A 127 -21.86 6.15 2.47
CA ASP A 127 -23.01 5.49 3.09
C ASP A 127 -22.62 4.16 3.79
N ARG A 128 -21.46 3.58 3.43
CA ARG A 128 -20.99 2.28 3.92
C ARG A 128 -19.97 2.38 5.03
N PHE A 129 -19.23 3.48 5.10
CA PHE A 129 -18.19 3.67 6.08
C PHE A 129 -18.17 5.07 6.66
N THR A 130 -17.83 5.15 7.94
CA THR A 130 -17.49 6.40 8.63
C THR A 130 -16.02 6.40 9.00
N GLN A 131 -15.28 7.47 8.68
CA GLN A 131 -13.89 7.61 9.11
C GLN A 131 -13.77 7.86 10.62
N LEU A 132 -12.96 7.03 11.29
CA LEU A 132 -12.61 7.18 12.71
C LEU A 132 -11.25 7.83 12.93
N SER A 133 -10.28 7.60 12.03
CA SER A 133 -8.90 8.09 12.17
C SER A 133 -8.20 8.10 10.81
N ILE A 134 -7.26 9.02 10.64
CA ILE A 134 -6.45 9.18 9.44
C ILE A 134 -5.02 9.55 9.82
N ASN A 135 -4.05 8.79 9.32
CA ASN A 135 -2.63 9.10 9.45
C ASN A 135 -2.01 9.18 8.04
N LEU A 136 -1.46 10.35 7.72
CA LEU A 136 -0.76 10.63 6.47
C LEU A 136 0.74 10.47 6.70
N LEU A 137 1.34 9.49 6.04
CA LEU A 137 2.72 9.08 6.33
C LEU A 137 3.70 9.76 5.37
N GLU A 138 4.76 10.33 5.93
CA GLU A 138 5.93 10.79 5.19
C GLU A 138 7.12 9.93 5.56
N PHE A 139 7.69 9.21 4.59
CA PHE A 139 8.78 8.31 4.90
C PHE A 139 10.13 9.01 4.95
N ARG A 140 10.31 10.16 4.29
CA ARG A 140 11.54 10.94 4.41
C ARG A 140 11.67 11.46 5.84
N GLN A 141 12.83 11.24 6.45
CA GLN A 141 13.15 11.74 7.80
C GLN A 141 14.45 12.54 7.72
N SER A 142 14.43 13.82 8.08
CA SER A 142 15.59 14.72 7.96
C SER A 142 16.82 14.21 8.70
N ASP A 143 16.59 13.52 9.82
CA ASP A 143 17.63 13.08 10.75
C ASP A 143 18.01 11.59 10.55
N CYS A 144 17.57 10.98 9.43
CA CYS A 144 17.85 9.58 9.11
C CYS A 144 18.26 9.43 7.63
N GLU A 145 19.57 9.28 7.38
CA GLU A 145 20.13 9.14 6.03
C GLU A 145 19.58 7.94 5.24
N LEU A 146 19.13 6.89 5.93
CA LEU A 146 18.50 5.73 5.30
C LEU A 146 17.20 6.12 4.59
N LEU A 147 16.44 7.03 5.19
CA LEU A 147 15.11 7.45 4.77
C LEU A 147 15.17 8.82 4.09
N ASP A 148 15.84 8.86 2.94
CA ASP A 148 16.06 10.06 2.13
C ASP A 148 15.09 10.18 0.93
N ARG A 149 14.04 9.36 0.89
CA ARG A 149 13.11 9.24 -0.26
C ARG A 149 11.71 9.75 0.06
N ASP A 150 11.14 10.48 -0.90
CA ASP A 150 9.84 11.15 -0.82
C ASP A 150 8.62 10.23 -0.97
N ASN A 151 8.75 8.95 -0.67
CA ASN A 151 7.61 8.05 -0.71
C ASN A 151 6.68 8.32 0.49
N VAL A 152 5.41 8.00 0.35
CA VAL A 152 4.35 8.29 1.34
C VAL A 152 3.39 7.11 1.44
N GLY A 153 2.57 7.14 2.48
CA GLY A 153 1.45 6.21 2.65
C GLY A 153 0.27 6.88 3.36
N ILE A 154 -0.84 6.17 3.42
CA ILE A 154 -2.06 6.56 4.14
C ILE A 154 -2.48 5.36 4.98
N VAL A 155 -2.80 5.59 6.25
CA VAL A 155 -3.43 4.60 7.13
C VAL A 155 -4.73 5.20 7.64
N LEU A 156 -5.85 4.57 7.28
CA LEU A 156 -7.20 5.03 7.51
C LEU A 156 -7.95 4.00 8.36
N LEU A 157 -8.59 4.44 9.44
CA LEU A 157 -9.45 3.58 10.25
C LEU A 157 -10.92 3.89 9.92
N LEU A 158 -11.62 2.91 9.37
CA LEU A 158 -13.01 3.00 8.94
C LEU A 158 -13.91 2.18 9.84
N GLN A 159 -15.06 2.74 10.20
CA GLN A 159 -16.16 2.02 10.85
C GLN A 159 -17.19 1.65 9.78
N PRO A 160 -17.46 0.36 9.54
CA PRO A 160 -18.60 -0.04 8.73
C PRO A 160 -19.91 0.52 9.32
N THR A 161 -20.69 1.14 8.46
CA THR A 161 -22.02 1.69 8.77
C THR A 161 -23.05 0.59 8.52
N ALA A 162 -23.51 -0.06 9.59
CA ALA A 162 -24.63 -0.99 9.54
C ALA A 162 -25.94 -0.28 9.94
N GLY A 163 -27.08 -0.90 9.65
CA GLY A 163 -28.35 -0.51 10.29
C GLY A 163 -28.24 -0.47 11.82
N GLN A 164 -29.10 0.31 12.47
CA GLN A 164 -28.98 0.86 13.84
C GLN A 164 -28.64 -0.11 15.01
N ASN A 165 -28.48 -1.42 14.81
CA ASN A 165 -28.27 -2.41 15.88
C ASN A 165 -27.06 -3.35 15.70
N GLU A 166 -26.24 -3.21 14.65
CA GLU A 166 -25.07 -4.08 14.44
C GLU A 166 -23.75 -3.29 14.48
N ALA A 167 -22.84 -3.70 15.35
CA ALA A 167 -21.52 -3.08 15.49
C ALA A 167 -20.45 -4.01 14.89
N PHE A 168 -20.08 -3.75 13.64
CA PHE A 168 -18.95 -4.43 12.99
C PHE A 168 -17.61 -3.90 13.53
N SER A 169 -16.57 -4.75 13.49
CA SER A 169 -15.21 -4.33 13.77
C SER A 169 -14.77 -3.21 12.82
N PRO A 170 -14.05 -2.19 13.31
CA PRO A 170 -13.33 -1.26 12.44
C PRO A 170 -12.37 -1.99 11.49
N ILE A 171 -12.16 -1.36 10.33
CA ILE A 171 -11.26 -1.82 9.28
C ILE A 171 -10.16 -0.77 9.12
N CYS A 172 -8.91 -1.16 9.35
CA CYS A 172 -7.71 -0.37 9.09
C CYS A 172 -7.27 -0.60 7.64
N VAL A 173 -7.43 0.40 6.79
CA VAL A 173 -7.00 0.38 5.39
C VAL A 173 -5.70 1.15 5.27
N ALA A 174 -4.64 0.47 4.84
CA ALA A 174 -3.37 1.08 4.52
C ALA A 174 -3.16 1.08 3.01
N ASN A 175 -2.66 2.19 2.48
CA ASN A 175 -2.26 2.32 1.08
C ASN A 175 -0.87 2.97 1.00
N THR A 176 0.04 2.43 0.19
CA THR A 176 1.39 2.97 0.03
C THR A 176 1.95 2.73 -1.36
N HIS A 177 2.93 3.54 -1.75
CA HIS A 177 3.77 3.28 -2.91
C HIS A 177 5.23 3.30 -2.45
N LEU A 178 5.80 2.11 -2.24
CA LEU A 178 7.18 1.95 -1.77
C LEU A 178 8.20 2.38 -2.84
N LEU A 179 9.42 2.68 -2.41
CA LEU A 179 10.52 3.08 -3.30
C LEU A 179 10.70 2.12 -4.49
N PHE A 180 10.75 2.62 -5.72
CA PHE A 180 11.01 1.78 -6.91
C PHE A 180 12.41 1.15 -6.93
N ASN A 181 13.46 1.89 -6.54
CA ASN A 181 14.85 1.51 -6.77
C ASN A 181 15.17 0.08 -6.28
N PRO A 182 15.49 -0.85 -7.20
CA PRO A 182 15.61 -2.26 -6.85
C PRO A 182 16.83 -2.57 -5.98
N ARG A 183 17.80 -1.66 -5.89
CA ARG A 183 19.01 -1.86 -5.09
C ARG A 183 18.82 -1.51 -3.61
N ARG A 184 17.72 -0.82 -3.28
CA ARG A 184 17.51 -0.19 -1.97
C ARG A 184 16.44 -0.91 -1.16
N GLY A 185 16.59 -2.23 -1.01
CA GLY A 185 15.70 -3.03 -0.16
C GLY A 185 15.76 -2.67 1.32
N ASP A 186 16.89 -2.13 1.78
CA ASP A 186 17.04 -1.48 3.09
C ASP A 186 15.97 -0.38 3.30
N VAL A 187 15.81 0.50 2.31
CA VAL A 187 14.82 1.59 2.36
C VAL A 187 13.40 1.05 2.27
N LYS A 188 13.15 0.08 1.40
CA LYS A 188 11.83 -0.55 1.28
C LYS A 188 11.36 -1.18 2.58
N LEU A 189 12.24 -1.91 3.27
CA LEU A 189 11.93 -2.51 4.56
C LEU A 189 11.68 -1.45 5.63
N ALA A 190 12.48 -0.37 5.67
CA ALA A 190 12.27 0.73 6.60
C ALA A 190 10.94 1.48 6.34
N GLN A 191 10.60 1.73 5.07
CA GLN A 191 9.31 2.34 4.69
C GLN A 191 8.13 1.45 5.08
N LEU A 192 8.22 0.14 4.81
CA LEU A 192 7.20 -0.82 5.21
C LEU A 192 7.07 -0.93 6.74
N ALA A 193 8.18 -0.85 7.47
CA ALA A 193 8.16 -0.84 8.94
C ALA A 193 7.41 0.36 9.51
N ILE A 194 7.51 1.55 8.89
CA ILE A 194 6.70 2.73 9.25
C ILE A 194 5.21 2.43 9.02
N VAL A 195 4.83 1.86 7.87
CA VAL A 195 3.43 1.50 7.58
C VAL A 195 2.90 0.49 8.62
N PHE A 196 3.68 -0.55 8.95
CA PHE A 196 3.28 -1.53 9.97
C PHE A 196 3.17 -0.93 11.37
N ALA A 197 4.06 -0.01 11.75
CA ALA A 197 3.99 0.65 13.05
C ALA A 197 2.73 1.53 13.18
N GLU A 198 2.31 2.15 12.09
CA GLU A 198 1.09 2.96 12.02
C GLU A 198 -0.18 2.09 12.03
N ILE A 199 -0.16 0.94 11.35
CA ILE A 199 -1.23 -0.07 11.47
C ILE A 199 -1.35 -0.57 12.92
N ASP A 200 -0.23 -0.86 13.58
CA ASP A 200 -0.20 -1.31 14.97
C ASP A 200 -0.80 -0.29 15.94
N ILE A 201 -0.60 1.02 15.71
CA ILE A 201 -1.29 2.10 16.45
C ILE A 201 -2.82 1.96 16.30
N MET A 202 -3.33 1.75 15.09
CA MET A 202 -4.76 1.61 14.85
C MET A 202 -5.35 0.37 15.52
N ILE A 203 -4.63 -0.75 15.47
CA ILE A 203 -5.01 -1.99 16.16
C ILE A 203 -5.06 -1.76 17.67
N LYS A 204 -4.03 -1.13 18.25
CA LYS A 204 -3.96 -0.82 19.69
C LYS A 204 -5.08 0.13 20.12
N LYS A 205 -5.41 1.13 19.30
CA LYS A 205 -6.55 2.04 19.54
C LYS A 205 -7.85 1.25 19.66
N CYS A 206 -8.17 0.40 18.68
CA CYS A 206 -9.39 -0.43 18.72
C CYS A 206 -9.39 -1.38 19.93
N ARG A 207 -8.26 -2.04 20.21
CA ARG A 207 -8.10 -2.94 21.35
C ARG A 207 -8.35 -2.24 22.69
N SER A 208 -7.89 -0.99 22.84
CA SER A 208 -8.11 -0.19 24.06
C SER A 208 -9.57 0.13 24.32
N GLU A 209 -10.39 0.14 23.27
CA GLU A 209 -11.84 0.32 23.33
C GLU A 209 -12.60 -1.02 23.39
N GLY A 210 -11.89 -2.14 23.55
CA GLY A 210 -12.48 -3.48 23.62
C GLY A 210 -12.94 -4.05 22.28
N ARG A 211 -12.47 -3.48 21.15
CA ARG A 211 -12.88 -3.86 19.79
C ARG A 211 -11.74 -4.56 19.05
N ARG A 212 -12.10 -5.49 18.17
CA ARG A 212 -11.16 -6.03 17.16
C ARG A 212 -10.96 -5.01 16.04
N CYS A 213 -9.90 -5.19 15.26
CA CYS A 213 -9.58 -4.35 14.11
C CYS A 213 -9.16 -5.25 12.97
N GLU A 214 -9.90 -5.22 11.86
CA GLU A 214 -9.52 -5.91 10.64
C GLU A 214 -8.53 -5.04 9.87
N VAL A 215 -7.61 -5.65 9.11
CA VAL A 215 -6.56 -4.90 8.40
C VAL A 215 -6.57 -5.24 6.92
N VAL A 216 -6.54 -4.21 6.08
CA VAL A 216 -6.35 -4.34 4.64
C VAL A 216 -5.14 -3.51 4.23
N LEU A 217 -4.14 -4.15 3.65
CA LEU A 217 -2.91 -3.50 3.18
C LEU A 217 -2.88 -3.53 1.65
N CYS A 218 -3.07 -2.36 1.05
CA CYS A 218 -2.98 -2.12 -0.38
C CYS A 218 -1.71 -1.35 -0.74
N GLY A 219 -1.39 -1.32 -2.04
CA GLY A 219 -0.31 -0.50 -2.54
C GLY A 219 0.50 -1.10 -3.67
N ASP A 220 1.44 -0.31 -4.14
CA ASP A 220 2.54 -0.75 -4.99
C ASP A 220 3.79 -0.93 -4.13
N PHE A 221 4.12 -2.19 -3.86
CA PHE A 221 5.26 -2.56 -3.00
C PHE A 221 6.58 -2.56 -3.77
N ASN A 222 6.55 -2.39 -5.10
CA ASN A 222 7.72 -2.55 -5.97
C ASN A 222 8.48 -3.85 -5.67
N ALA A 223 7.77 -4.94 -5.42
CA ALA A 223 8.32 -6.23 -5.06
C ALA A 223 7.53 -7.35 -5.73
N VAL A 224 8.22 -8.42 -6.13
CA VAL A 224 7.59 -9.57 -6.79
C VAL A 224 7.13 -10.61 -5.76
N PRO A 225 6.13 -11.46 -6.09
CA PRO A 225 5.75 -12.60 -5.25
C PRO A 225 6.95 -13.48 -4.89
N ASN A 226 6.92 -14.11 -3.72
CA ASN A 226 8.00 -14.95 -3.17
C ASN A 226 9.35 -14.24 -2.90
N SER A 227 9.44 -12.92 -3.10
CA SER A 227 10.61 -12.14 -2.66
C SER A 227 10.70 -12.08 -1.12
N PRO A 228 11.88 -11.78 -0.54
CA PRO A 228 12.00 -11.60 0.91
C PRO A 228 11.04 -10.57 1.51
N LEU A 229 10.75 -9.46 0.81
CA LEU A 229 9.77 -8.47 1.25
C LEU A 229 8.35 -9.04 1.22
N TRP A 230 7.99 -9.79 0.17
CA TRP A 230 6.69 -10.48 0.10
C TRP A 230 6.54 -11.49 1.25
N ASN A 231 7.56 -12.33 1.50
CA ASN A 231 7.56 -13.28 2.61
C ASN A 231 7.41 -12.58 3.96
N PHE A 232 8.04 -11.41 4.13
CA PHE A 232 7.88 -10.63 5.35
C PHE A 232 6.42 -10.21 5.58
N ILE A 233 5.75 -9.72 4.52
CA ILE A 233 4.33 -9.32 4.59
C ILE A 233 3.43 -10.52 4.91
N THR A 234 3.65 -11.66 4.26
CA THR A 234 2.73 -12.81 4.33
C THR A 234 2.97 -13.73 5.52
N THR A 235 4.20 -13.82 6.01
CA THR A 235 4.56 -14.69 7.16
C THR A 235 4.77 -13.91 8.45
N GLY A 236 4.78 -12.58 8.37
CA GLY A 236 5.09 -11.69 9.49
C GLY A 236 6.54 -11.72 9.92
N GLN A 237 7.44 -12.46 9.26
CA GLN A 237 8.83 -12.62 9.69
C GLN A 237 9.85 -12.53 8.55
N LEU A 238 11.02 -11.97 8.84
CA LEU A 238 12.13 -11.94 7.88
C LEU A 238 13.49 -11.98 8.59
N TYR A 239 14.27 -13.03 8.34
CA TYR A 239 15.69 -13.06 8.67
C TYR A 239 16.50 -12.35 7.59
N TYR A 240 17.21 -11.27 7.93
CA TYR A 240 17.86 -10.39 6.95
C TYR A 240 19.39 -10.35 7.05
N HIS A 241 20.02 -11.06 7.99
CA HIS A 241 21.47 -10.97 8.18
C HIS A 241 22.26 -11.35 6.91
N ARG A 242 23.09 -10.40 6.44
CA ARG A 242 23.91 -10.50 5.22
C ARG A 242 23.11 -10.68 3.91
N LEU A 243 21.78 -10.53 3.96
CA LEU A 243 20.94 -10.52 2.76
C LEU A 243 21.39 -9.33 1.88
N PRO A 244 21.71 -9.54 0.60
CA PRO A 244 21.94 -8.43 -0.31
C PRO A 244 20.69 -7.55 -0.43
N ALA A 245 20.85 -6.23 -0.27
CA ALA A 245 19.71 -5.30 -0.26
C ALA A 245 18.89 -5.37 -1.56
N TRP A 246 19.51 -5.69 -2.70
CA TRP A 246 18.81 -5.81 -3.97
C TRP A 246 17.89 -7.05 -4.07
N MET A 247 18.20 -8.11 -3.31
CA MET A 247 17.39 -9.34 -3.31
C MET A 247 16.05 -9.14 -2.62
N VAL A 248 15.94 -8.18 -1.71
CA VAL A 248 14.76 -7.95 -0.86
C VAL A 248 13.47 -7.88 -1.66
N SER A 249 13.48 -7.20 -2.81
CA SER A 249 12.28 -7.01 -3.62
C SER A 249 12.16 -7.96 -4.82
N GLY A 250 13.22 -8.68 -5.16
CA GLY A 250 13.25 -9.61 -6.30
C GLY A 250 13.02 -8.99 -7.69
N GLN A 251 13.04 -7.66 -7.83
CA GLN A 251 12.75 -6.98 -9.11
C GLN A 251 13.76 -7.28 -10.22
N VAL A 252 15.04 -7.38 -9.89
CA VAL A 252 16.12 -7.63 -10.85
C VAL A 252 17.20 -8.51 -10.23
N ASP A 253 17.78 -9.40 -11.04
CA ASP A 253 18.98 -10.13 -10.65
C ASP A 253 20.21 -9.23 -10.81
N LEU A 254 20.89 -8.94 -9.69
CA LEU A 254 22.15 -8.19 -9.66
C LEU A 254 23.31 -9.03 -9.11
N SER A 255 23.19 -10.36 -9.13
CA SER A 255 24.21 -11.31 -8.66
C SER A 255 25.55 -11.14 -9.37
N TYR A 256 25.54 -10.70 -10.64
CA TYR A 256 26.73 -10.43 -11.44
C TYR A 256 27.58 -9.24 -10.94
N LYS A 257 27.07 -8.44 -10.00
CA LYS A 257 27.80 -7.31 -9.44
C LYS A 257 28.71 -7.73 -8.29
N VAL A 258 29.99 -7.36 -8.40
CA VAL A 258 31.04 -7.66 -7.42
C VAL A 258 30.75 -7.05 -6.05
N HIS A 259 30.13 -5.86 -6.01
CA HIS A 259 29.80 -5.16 -4.78
C HIS A 259 28.29 -4.93 -4.64
N HIS A 260 27.75 -5.35 -3.51
CA HIS A 260 26.38 -5.08 -3.11
C HIS A 260 26.31 -4.76 -1.62
N THR A 261 25.45 -3.81 -1.28
CA THR A 261 25.10 -3.53 0.12
C THR A 261 24.43 -4.76 0.72
N ARG A 262 24.89 -5.16 1.91
CA ARG A 262 24.30 -6.26 2.67
C ARG A 262 23.64 -5.70 3.92
N LEU A 263 22.52 -6.31 4.30
CA LEU A 263 21.76 -5.90 5.47
C LEU A 263 22.41 -6.46 6.75
N PHE A 264 22.51 -5.62 7.78
CA PHE A 264 23.02 -5.96 9.10
C PHE A 264 22.12 -5.36 10.17
N ALA A 265 22.24 -5.87 11.39
CA ALA A 265 21.52 -5.34 12.53
C ALA A 265 22.29 -4.17 13.17
N PRO A 266 21.61 -3.11 13.64
CA PRO A 266 20.18 -2.84 13.40
C PRO A 266 19.92 -2.42 11.95
N LEU A 267 18.74 -2.77 11.40
CA LEU A 267 18.41 -2.49 10.00
C LEU A 267 18.22 -0.99 9.72
N TRP A 268 17.74 -0.25 10.71
CA TRP A 268 17.59 1.21 10.69
C TRP A 268 18.11 1.81 11.99
N PRO A 269 18.51 3.10 11.99
CA PRO A 269 19.01 3.76 13.20
C PRO A 269 17.91 3.91 14.26
N SER A 270 18.31 3.95 15.53
CA SER A 270 17.39 4.07 16.68
C SER A 270 16.55 5.35 16.67
N ILE A 271 17.04 6.41 16.01
CA ILE A 271 16.31 7.68 15.83
C ILE A 271 14.98 7.51 15.11
N LEU A 272 14.81 6.43 14.31
CA LEU A 272 13.53 6.13 13.67
C LEU A 272 12.43 5.82 14.70
N GLY A 273 12.80 5.45 15.93
CA GLY A 273 11.82 5.17 16.97
C GLY A 273 10.90 4.00 16.64
N ILE A 274 11.36 3.04 15.80
CA ILE A 274 10.64 1.81 15.45
C ILE A 274 11.48 0.59 15.85
N SER A 275 10.87 -0.38 16.52
CA SER A 275 11.51 -1.64 16.94
C SER A 275 11.59 -2.64 15.79
N GLU A 276 12.37 -3.73 15.93
CA GLU A 276 12.34 -4.85 14.95
C GLU A 276 10.96 -5.55 14.90
N GLY A 277 10.08 -5.25 15.85
CA GLY A 277 8.67 -5.61 15.84
C GLY A 277 7.81 -4.80 14.85
N CYS A 278 8.42 -3.82 14.15
CA CYS A 278 7.75 -2.74 13.42
C CYS A 278 6.67 -2.06 14.25
N GLN A 279 7.00 -1.72 15.50
CA GLN A 279 6.15 -0.95 16.41
C GLN A 279 6.92 0.28 16.88
N TYR A 280 6.23 1.41 17.08
CA TYR A 280 6.86 2.57 17.72
C TYR A 280 7.29 2.22 19.15
N TRP A 281 8.47 2.65 19.56
CA TRP A 281 8.97 2.42 20.92
C TRP A 281 8.06 3.13 21.93
N SER A 282 7.69 2.41 23.00
CA SER A 282 7.03 3.05 24.15
C SER A 282 8.08 3.69 25.06
N VAL A 283 7.67 4.69 25.87
CA VAL A 283 8.54 5.35 26.86
C VAL A 283 9.14 4.33 27.88
N SER A 284 8.55 3.14 27.99
CA SER A 284 8.98 2.05 28.87
C SER A 284 9.92 1.02 28.24
N ASP A 285 10.16 1.03 26.93
CA ASP A 285 10.99 0.02 26.28
C ASP A 285 12.48 0.32 26.44
N THR A 286 13.14 -0.42 27.34
CA THR A 286 14.61 -0.39 27.46
C THR A 286 15.24 -1.23 26.36
N GLY A 287 16.02 -0.57 25.50
CA GLY A 287 16.52 -1.10 24.24
C GLY A 287 17.33 -2.40 24.34
N VAL A 288 16.75 -3.49 23.84
CA VAL A 288 17.52 -4.60 23.28
C VAL A 288 17.56 -4.43 21.76
N SER A 289 18.52 -3.64 21.30
CA SER A 289 18.84 -3.49 19.87
C SER A 289 19.85 -4.57 19.46
N GLY A 290 19.56 -5.33 18.39
CA GLY A 290 20.52 -6.30 17.83
C GLY A 290 19.93 -7.65 17.41
N ARG A 291 18.61 -7.76 17.22
CA ARG A 291 18.04 -8.95 16.60
C ARG A 291 18.34 -8.90 15.09
N ARG A 292 18.24 -10.05 14.43
CA ARG A 292 18.56 -10.19 12.99
C ARG A 292 17.31 -10.52 12.17
N GLN A 293 16.15 -10.27 12.77
CA GLN A 293 14.86 -10.76 12.32
C GLN A 293 13.78 -9.72 12.61
N LEU A 294 13.06 -9.32 11.56
CA LEU A 294 11.83 -8.56 11.71
C LEU A 294 10.69 -9.50 12.08
N GLN A 295 9.77 -9.05 12.95
CA GLN A 295 8.59 -9.82 13.34
C GLN A 295 7.38 -8.91 13.60
N VAL A 296 6.33 -9.01 12.79
CA VAL A 296 5.08 -8.24 12.97
C VAL A 296 3.93 -9.17 13.34
N PHE A 297 2.93 -8.62 14.04
CA PHE A 297 1.67 -9.30 14.38
C PHE A 297 1.84 -10.64 15.14
N ALA A 298 2.86 -10.75 16.00
CA ALA A 298 2.99 -11.89 16.89
C ALA A 298 1.89 -11.85 17.97
N ASP A 299 1.18 -12.97 18.14
CA ASP A 299 0.14 -13.18 19.18
C ASP A 299 0.65 -12.91 20.60
#